data_AF-A0A0M2LY64-F1
#
_entry.id   AF-A0A0M2LY64-F1
#
_cell.length_a   1.000
_cell.length_b   1.000
_cell.length_c   1.000
_cell.angle_alpha   90.00
_cell.angle_beta   90.00
_cell.angle_gamma   90.00
#
_symmetry.space_group_name_H-M   'P 1'
#
loop_
_entity.id
_entity.type
_entity.pdbx_description
1 polymer ?
#
loop_
_entity_poly.entity_id
_entity_poly.type
_entity_poly.pdbx_seq_one_letter_code
_entity_poly.pdbx_strand_id
1 'polypeptide(L)'
;DASVAGGFAGTVHNMPYVIDDSMPTIADALQDGTPAILLADFAKAYTIVDFGAMKWVVDPITEPQYVKYSARRRVGGAIVDYKAIRALELVTA
;
A
#
# COMPACT_ATOMS: atom_id res chain seq x y z
N ASP A 1 -31.71 -1.95 -2.78
CA ASP A 1 -31.49 -3.41 -2.84
C ASP A 1 -30.35 -3.79 -3.77
N ALA A 2 -29.16 -3.88 -3.18
CA ALA A 2 -28.04 -4.69 -3.66
C ALA A 2 -27.26 -5.16 -2.41
N SER A 3 -27.48 -6.43 -2.06
CA SER A 3 -26.69 -7.34 -1.21
C SER A 3 -26.00 -6.81 0.07
N VAL A 4 -26.64 -7.08 1.21
CA VAL A 4 -26.03 -7.13 2.56
C VAL A 4 -25.18 -8.41 2.79
N ALA A 5 -24.86 -9.16 1.72
CA ALA A 5 -24.05 -10.37 1.78
C ALA A 5 -23.08 -10.41 0.58
N GLY A 6 -21.84 -9.98 0.81
CA GLY A 6 -20.79 -9.86 -0.19
C GLY A 6 -19.97 -8.60 0.07
N GLY A 7 -18.65 -8.72 0.16
CA GLY A 7 -17.73 -7.61 0.46
C GLY A 7 -17.90 -6.40 -0.45
N PHE A 8 -17.22 -5.29 -0.08
CA PHE A 8 -17.21 -3.98 -0.73
C PHE A 8 -17.68 -3.96 -2.19
N ALA A 9 -19.00 -3.87 -2.40
CA ALA A 9 -19.63 -3.87 -3.72
C ALA A 9 -20.17 -2.46 -3.99
N GLY A 10 -19.24 -1.53 -4.21
CA GLY A 10 -19.55 -0.21 -4.76
C GLY A 10 -18.52 0.12 -5.83
N THR A 11 -18.95 0.80 -6.88
CA THR A 11 -18.02 1.51 -7.78
C THR A 11 -18.18 2.99 -7.52
N VAL A 12 -17.07 3.70 -7.37
CA VAL A 12 -17.10 5.16 -7.29
C VAL A 12 -16.96 5.68 -8.72
N HIS A 13 -17.99 6.33 -9.25
CA HIS A 13 -18.00 6.80 -10.65
C HIS A 13 -17.63 5.72 -11.69
N ASN A 14 -18.17 4.51 -11.53
CA ASN A 14 -17.85 3.33 -12.37
C ASN A 14 -16.37 2.88 -12.32
N MET A 15 -15.57 3.40 -11.37
CA MET A 15 -14.22 2.93 -11.11
C MET A 15 -14.22 2.02 -9.88
N PRO A 16 -13.38 0.96 -9.88
CA PRO A 16 -13.16 0.16 -8.69
C PRO A 16 -12.47 1.01 -7.63
N TYR A 17 -12.78 0.75 -6.37
CA TYR A 17 -12.07 1.33 -5.24
C TYR A 17 -11.45 0.22 -4.39
N VAL A 18 -10.33 0.54 -3.75
CA VAL A 18 -9.64 -0.32 -2.80
C VAL A 18 -9.53 0.46 -1.50
N ILE A 19 -9.92 -0.17 -0.40
CA ILE A 19 -9.67 0.38 0.95
C ILE A 19 -8.37 -0.24 1.41
N ASP A 20 -7.42 0.60 1.80
CA ASP A 20 -6.14 0.20 2.36
C ASP A 20 -5.94 0.95 3.68
N ASP A 21 -5.72 0.19 4.75
CA ASP A 21 -5.56 0.73 6.11
C ASP A 21 -4.25 1.51 6.30
N SER A 22 -3.32 1.46 5.34
CA SER A 22 -2.09 2.26 5.34
C SER A 22 -2.29 3.68 4.78
N MET A 23 -3.42 3.98 4.15
CA MET A 23 -3.79 5.34 3.79
C MET A 23 -4.21 6.13 5.05
N PRO A 24 -3.86 7.43 5.15
CA PRO A 24 -4.20 8.22 6.32
C PRO A 24 -5.72 8.31 6.52
N THR A 25 -6.16 8.34 7.78
CA THR A 25 -7.56 8.61 8.06
C THR A 25 -7.90 10.06 7.71
N ILE A 26 -9.19 10.38 7.54
CA ILE A 26 -9.62 11.75 7.24
C ILE A 26 -9.13 12.74 8.31
N ALA A 27 -9.11 12.32 9.59
CA ALA A 27 -8.64 13.18 10.67
C ALA A 27 -7.13 13.48 10.56
N ASP A 28 -6.32 12.46 10.29
CA ASP A 28 -4.86 12.61 10.14
C ASP A 28 -4.50 13.39 8.87
N ALA A 29 -5.24 13.15 7.78
CA ALA A 29 -5.07 13.85 6.51
C ALA A 29 -5.28 15.37 6.64
N LEU A 30 -6.27 15.79 7.45
CA LEU A 30 -6.54 17.20 7.74
C LEU A 30 -5.45 17.85 8.58
N GLN A 31 -4.82 17.10 9.49
CA GLN A 31 -3.78 17.62 10.37
C GLN A 31 -2.44 17.78 9.63
N ASP A 32 -2.06 16.77 8.84
CA ASP A 32 -0.73 16.68 8.23
C ASP A 32 -0.70 17.25 6.79
N GLY A 33 -1.85 17.67 6.25
CA GLY A 33 -1.96 18.14 4.86
C GLY A 33 -1.67 17.04 3.84
N THR A 34 -1.96 15.78 4.20
CA THR A 34 -1.74 14.63 3.33
C THR A 34 -3.01 14.28 2.57
N PRO A 35 -2.91 13.69 1.36
CA PRO A 35 -4.08 13.35 0.59
C PRO A 35 -4.81 12.15 1.19
N ALA A 36 -6.11 12.29 1.43
CA ALA A 36 -6.95 11.22 1.98
C ALA A 36 -7.41 10.21 0.92
N ILE A 37 -7.49 10.63 -0.34
CA ILE A 37 -7.94 9.78 -1.45
C ILE A 37 -6.99 9.96 -2.64
N LEU A 38 -6.59 8.83 -3.24
CA LEU A 38 -5.82 8.79 -4.47
C LEU A 38 -6.69 8.23 -5.60
N LEU A 39 -6.75 8.96 -6.71
CA LEU A 39 -7.35 8.51 -7.95
C LEU A 39 -6.24 8.35 -8.99
N ALA A 40 -5.94 7.13 -9.37
CA ALA A 40 -4.85 6.84 -10.29
C ALA A 40 -5.05 5.54 -11.07
N ASP A 41 -4.40 5.46 -12.22
CA ASP A 41 -4.04 4.17 -12.83
C ASP A 41 -2.70 3.72 -12.23
N PHE A 42 -2.77 2.91 -11.16
CA PHE A 42 -1.59 2.44 -10.44
C PHE A 42 -0.68 1.52 -11.25
N ALA A 43 -1.22 0.80 -12.25
CA ALA A 43 -0.42 -0.07 -13.10
C ALA A 43 0.56 0.74 -13.96
N LYS A 44 0.17 1.95 -14.38
CA LYS A 44 1.04 2.88 -15.09
C LYS A 44 1.83 3.78 -14.15
N ALA A 45 1.22 4.21 -13.04
CA ALA A 45 1.79 5.23 -12.18
C ALA A 45 2.95 4.73 -11.32
N TYR A 46 2.88 3.51 -10.79
CA TYR A 46 3.81 3.01 -9.78
C TYR A 46 4.39 1.67 -10.18
N THR A 47 5.72 1.58 -10.27
CA THR A 47 6.40 0.32 -10.58
C THR A 47 7.04 -0.24 -9.34
N ILE A 48 6.62 -1.44 -8.97
CA ILE A 48 7.24 -2.24 -7.91
C ILE A 48 8.30 -3.13 -8.56
N VAL A 49 9.55 -2.95 -8.14
CA VAL A 49 10.68 -3.76 -8.59
C VAL A 49 11.02 -4.78 -7.50
N ASP A 50 10.98 -6.05 -7.86
CA ASP A 50 11.41 -7.15 -7.00
C ASP A 50 12.67 -7.82 -7.56
N PHE A 51 13.64 -8.06 -6.68
CA PHE A 51 14.87 -8.77 -7.04
C PHE A 51 14.69 -10.30 -7.03
N GLY A 52 13.64 -10.82 -6.37
CA GLY A 52 13.26 -12.22 -6.44
C GLY A 52 12.78 -12.81 -5.11
N ALA A 53 12.83 -14.14 -5.02
CA ALA A 53 12.30 -14.87 -3.87
C ALA A 53 13.00 -14.51 -2.54
N MET A 54 12.23 -14.60 -1.45
CA MET A 54 12.72 -14.38 -0.10
C MET A 54 13.84 -15.37 0.25
N LYS A 55 14.94 -14.86 0.81
CA LYS A 55 16.07 -15.67 1.26
C LYS A 55 15.96 -15.92 2.75
N TRP A 56 16.07 -17.18 3.13
CA TRP A 56 16.06 -17.63 4.52
C TRP A 56 17.42 -18.21 4.88
N VAL A 57 17.92 -17.84 6.06
CA VAL A 57 19.12 -18.41 6.67
C VAL A 57 18.73 -18.83 8.08
N VAL A 58 19.06 -20.09 8.39
CA VAL A 58 18.88 -20.67 9.72
C VAL A 58 20.27 -20.86 10.30
N ASP A 59 20.55 -20.18 11.41
CA ASP A 59 21.84 -20.23 12.10
C ASP A 59 21.67 -20.77 13.53
N PRO A 60 22.05 -22.03 13.79
CA PRO A 60 22.02 -22.64 15.11
C PRO A 60 23.34 -22.51 15.89
N ILE A 61 24.36 -21.81 15.35
CA ILE A 61 25.72 -21.85 15.87
C ILE A 61 26.10 -20.56 16.62
N THR A 62 25.69 -19.40 16.10
CA THR A 62 26.17 -18.11 16.62
C THR A 62 25.77 -17.83 18.07
N GLU A 63 24.64 -18.35 18.54
CA GLU A 63 24.19 -18.15 19.91
C GLU A 63 23.78 -19.48 20.53
N PRO A 64 24.44 -19.93 21.61
CA PRO A 64 24.15 -21.23 22.21
C PRO A 64 22.71 -21.27 22.73
N GLN A 65 22.06 -22.42 22.57
CA GLN A 65 20.66 -22.68 22.96
C GLN A 65 19.58 -21.95 22.14
N TYR A 66 19.95 -21.15 21.12
CA TYR A 66 19.00 -20.47 20.24
C TYR A 66 19.28 -20.77 18.76
N VAL A 67 18.21 -20.72 17.94
CA VAL A 67 18.31 -20.77 16.48
C VAL A 67 17.88 -19.43 15.92
N LYS A 68 18.79 -18.74 15.22
CA LYS A 68 18.51 -17.46 14.59
C LYS A 68 17.92 -17.68 13.21
N TYR A 69 16.72 -17.13 13.00
CA TYR A 69 16.06 -17.10 11.70
C TYR A 69 16.22 -15.71 11.09
N SER A 70 16.98 -15.62 10.01
CA SER A 70 17.10 -14.39 9.23
C SER A 70 16.41 -14.57 7.89
N ALA A 71 15.34 -13.82 7.68
CA ALA A 71 14.69 -13.70 6.40
C ALA A 71 15.02 -12.33 5.79
N ARG A 72 15.44 -12.30 4.53
CA ARG A 72 15.63 -11.05 3.78
C ARG A 72 14.96 -11.11 2.42
N ARG A 73 14.28 -10.04 2.07
CA ARG A 73 13.78 -9.75 0.72
C ARG A 73 14.08 -8.29 0.41
N ARG A 74 14.48 -8.01 -0.84
CA ARG A 74 14.74 -6.65 -1.31
C ARG A 74 13.66 -6.32 -2.33
N VAL A 75 12.78 -5.40 -1.95
CA VAL A 75 11.75 -4.84 -2.82
C VAL A 75 11.95 -3.33 -2.83
N GLY A 76 11.73 -2.72 -3.98
CA GLY A 76 11.73 -1.27 -4.13
C GLY A 76 10.56 -0.85 -5.00
N GLY A 77 10.22 0.43 -4.98
CA GLY A 77 9.23 0.98 -5.86
C GLY A 77 9.44 2.46 -6.06
N ALA A 78 8.99 2.96 -7.20
CA ALA A 78 9.01 4.38 -7.50
C ALA A 78 7.84 4.75 -8.41
N ILE A 79 7.45 6.03 -8.34
CA ILE A 79 6.48 6.63 -9.26
C ILE A 79 7.18 6.82 -10.61
N VAL A 80 6.59 6.28 -11.67
CA VAL A 80 7.12 6.36 -13.04
C VAL A 80 6.40 7.47 -13.82
N ASP A 81 5.09 7.61 -13.64
CA ASP A 81 4.28 8.67 -14.28
C ASP A 81 3.51 9.47 -13.24
N TYR A 82 4.00 10.68 -12.94
CA TYR A 82 3.36 11.60 -12.01
C TYR A 82 2.02 12.13 -12.50
N LYS A 83 1.75 12.13 -13.81
CA LYS A 83 0.49 12.64 -14.38
C LYS A 83 -0.65 11.65 -14.22
N ALA A 84 -0.34 10.38 -14.00
CA ALA A 84 -1.30 9.29 -13.83
C ALA A 84 -1.93 9.25 -12.43
N ILE A 85 -1.42 10.04 -11.47
CA ILE A 85 -1.94 10.12 -10.09
C ILE A 85 -2.60 11.48 -9.86
N ARG A 86 -3.80 11.47 -9.30
CA ARG A 86 -4.48 12.65 -8.75
C ARG A 86 -4.77 12.41 -7.28
N ALA A 87 -4.36 13.35 -6.45
CA ALA A 87 -4.49 13.27 -5.01
C ALA A 87 -5.53 14.31 -4.53
N LEU A 88 -6.44 13.90 -3.66
CA LEU A 88 -7.42 14.78 -3.03
C LEU A 88 -6.89 15.21 -1.66
N GLU A 89 -6.49 16.47 -1.57
CA GLU A 89 -6.16 17.13 -0.31
C GLU A 89 -7.43 17.74 0.29
N LEU A 90 -7.65 17.46 1.58
CA LEU A 90 -8.76 18.02 2.34
C LEU A 90 -8.21 19.18 3.16
N VAL A 91 -8.81 20.36 2.99
CA VAL A 91 -8.43 21.56 3.74
C VAL A 91 -9.67 22.08 4.46
N THR A 92 -9.53 22.40 5.74
CA THR A 92 -10.58 23.10 6.49
C THR A 92 -10.55 24.59 6.15
N ALA A 93 -11.72 25.19 5.94
CA ALA A 93 -11.86 26.63 5.73
C ALA A 93 -11.49 27.45 6.98
#